data_AF-A0A7L9BE24-F1
#
_entry.id   AF-A0A7L9BE24-F1
#
_cell.length_a   1.000
_cell.length_b   1.000
_cell.length_c   1.000
_cell.angle_alpha   90.00
_cell.angle_beta   90.00
_cell.angle_gamma   90.00
#
_symmetry.space_group_name_H-M   'P 1'
#
loop_
_entity.id
_entity.type
_entity.pdbx_description
1 polymer ?
#
loop_
_entity_poly.entity_id
_entity_poly.type
_entity_poly.pdbx_seq_one_letter_code
_entity_poly.pdbx_strand_id
1 'polypeptide(L)'
;MKKSFIENETAAFEFLQDRPEGMVLKVLSTLQFISIPVVYLWKFTVIAFVIWVGCFMFGYRVTYAQCWGVVIGAEFIFLIPELLKILWFLFVVPDPRYSDIGAFYPLSLMHFFDYYSINKKWAYPLRALNLFEIIYWFLLVAGIHHYARKEKKVVWFIVLASYVLIFFLWLGFYVIVYK
;
A
#
# COMPACT_ATOMS: atom_id res chain seq x y z
N MET A 1 11.96 -10.52 -6.51
CA MET A 1 12.77 -11.76 -6.64
C MET A 1 11.97 -13.01 -7.05
N LYS A 2 10.66 -12.95 -7.36
CA LYS A 2 9.87 -14.17 -7.71
C LYS A 2 9.45 -14.29 -9.19
N LYS A 3 9.53 -13.21 -10.01
CA LYS A 3 9.39 -13.33 -11.47
C LYS A 3 10.67 -13.86 -12.13
N SER A 4 11.82 -13.29 -11.77
CA SER A 4 13.13 -13.70 -12.29
C SER A 4 13.52 -15.15 -11.97
N PHE A 5 13.01 -15.73 -10.88
CA PHE A 5 13.34 -17.10 -10.48
C PHE A 5 12.51 -18.15 -11.24
N ILE A 6 11.27 -17.81 -11.63
CA ILE A 6 10.42 -18.69 -12.45
C ILE A 6 10.72 -18.49 -13.95
N GLU A 7 11.13 -17.28 -14.35
CA GLU A 7 11.54 -16.96 -15.73
C GLU A 7 12.91 -17.58 -16.11
N ASN A 8 13.84 -17.76 -15.15
CA ASN A 8 15.17 -18.35 -15.41
C ASN A 8 15.19 -19.89 -15.48
N GLU A 9 14.17 -20.60 -15.00
CA GLU A 9 14.14 -22.07 -15.02
C GLU A 9 13.31 -22.67 -16.15
N THR A 10 12.63 -21.84 -16.97
CA THR A 10 11.90 -22.36 -18.13
C THR A 10 12.83 -22.33 -19.32
N ALA A 11 13.27 -23.48 -19.83
CA ALA A 11 14.07 -23.62 -21.06
C ALA A 11 13.53 -22.77 -22.24
N ALA A 12 12.22 -22.47 -22.25
CA ALA A 12 11.58 -21.56 -23.19
C ALA A 12 12.12 -20.12 -23.21
N PHE A 13 12.67 -19.59 -22.11
CA PHE A 13 13.20 -18.23 -22.06
C PHE A 13 14.60 -18.12 -22.69
N GLU A 14 15.43 -19.17 -22.53
CA GLU A 14 16.72 -19.31 -23.23
C GLU A 14 16.51 -19.38 -24.76
N PHE A 15 15.51 -20.15 -25.21
CA PHE A 15 15.13 -20.23 -26.63
C PHE A 15 14.51 -18.95 -27.21
N LEU A 16 13.90 -18.09 -26.38
CA LEU A 16 13.31 -16.81 -26.81
C LEU A 16 14.29 -15.63 -26.73
N GLN A 17 15.42 -15.80 -26.05
CA GLN A 17 16.45 -14.76 -25.94
C GLN A 17 17.21 -14.56 -27.27
N ASP A 18 17.25 -15.60 -28.13
CA ASP A 18 17.77 -15.56 -29.51
C ASP A 18 16.78 -14.95 -30.52
N ARG A 19 15.55 -14.62 -30.09
CA ARG A 19 14.50 -14.03 -30.94
C ARG A 19 14.27 -12.55 -30.56
N PRO A 20 13.89 -11.67 -31.51
CA PRO A 20 13.56 -10.27 -31.22
C PRO A 20 12.43 -10.09 -30.20
N GLU A 21 11.60 -11.13 -30.01
CA GLU A 21 10.52 -11.18 -29.01
C GLU A 21 11.04 -11.18 -27.56
N GLY A 22 12.21 -11.79 -27.29
CA GLY A 22 12.85 -11.77 -25.98
C GLY A 22 13.27 -10.36 -25.53
N MET A 23 13.64 -9.50 -26.49
CA MET A 23 13.96 -8.10 -26.21
C MET A 23 12.72 -7.31 -25.78
N VAL A 24 11.57 -7.55 -26.41
CA VAL A 24 10.29 -6.92 -26.05
C VAL A 24 9.86 -7.34 -24.64
N LEU A 25 9.96 -8.63 -24.30
CA LEU A 25 9.63 -9.13 -22.96
C LEU A 25 10.54 -8.52 -21.88
N LYS A 26 11.85 -8.37 -22.17
CA LYS A 26 12.81 -7.74 -21.25
C LYS A 26 12.53 -6.25 -21.02
N VAL A 27 12.15 -5.52 -22.08
CA VAL A 27 11.74 -4.11 -21.98
C VAL A 27 10.47 -3.98 -21.15
N LEU A 28 9.46 -4.84 -21.38
CA LEU A 28 8.22 -4.83 -20.61
C LEU A 28 8.45 -5.18 -19.13
N SER A 29 9.29 -6.16 -18.81
CA SER A 29 9.62 -6.52 -17.43
C SER A 29 10.37 -5.39 -16.71
N THR A 30 11.33 -4.75 -17.40
CA THR A 30 12.06 -3.59 -16.85
C THR A 30 11.12 -2.41 -16.60
N LEU A 31 10.21 -2.12 -17.54
CA LEU A 31 9.18 -1.10 -17.38
C LEU A 31 8.26 -1.39 -16.18
N GLN A 32 7.84 -2.65 -16.00
CA GLN A 32 7.07 -3.04 -14.82
C GLN A 32 7.85 -2.80 -13.53
N PHE A 33 9.14 -3.12 -13.50
CA PHE A 33 9.95 -2.90 -12.31
C PHE A 33 10.10 -1.40 -11.98
N ILE A 34 10.35 -0.55 -12.97
CA ILE A 34 10.44 0.91 -12.81
C ILE A 34 9.08 1.52 -12.44
N SER A 35 7.97 0.91 -12.88
CA SER A 35 6.62 1.42 -12.55
C SER A 35 6.31 1.35 -11.05
N ILE A 36 6.88 0.40 -10.31
CA ILE A 36 6.65 0.22 -8.88
C ILE A 36 7.01 1.50 -8.09
N PRO A 37 8.26 1.97 -8.06
CA PRO A 37 8.62 3.18 -7.32
C PRO A 37 7.87 4.42 -7.79
N VAL A 38 7.55 4.51 -9.09
CA VAL A 38 6.77 5.64 -9.64
C VAL A 38 5.34 5.65 -9.07
N VAL A 39 4.67 4.49 -9.01
CA VAL A 39 3.33 4.38 -8.43
C VAL A 39 3.35 4.72 -6.94
N TYR A 40 4.38 4.31 -6.19
CA TYR A 40 4.53 4.66 -4.78
C TYR A 40 4.79 6.16 -4.58
N LEU A 41 5.66 6.77 -5.38
CA LEU A 41 5.90 8.22 -5.33
C LEU A 41 4.64 9.02 -5.65
N TRP A 42 3.86 8.56 -6.63
CA TRP A 42 2.55 9.14 -6.94
C TRP A 42 1.59 9.01 -5.75
N LYS A 43 1.52 7.82 -5.13
CA LYS A 43 0.71 7.57 -3.94
C LYS A 43 1.05 8.55 -2.81
N PHE A 44 2.34 8.73 -2.50
CA PHE A 44 2.77 9.64 -1.43
C PHE A 44 2.42 11.09 -1.74
N THR A 45 2.53 11.47 -3.01
CA THR A 45 2.17 12.81 -3.49
C THR A 45 0.67 13.08 -3.30
N VAL A 46 -0.19 12.13 -3.67
CA VAL A 46 -1.65 12.26 -3.50
C VAL A 46 -2.02 12.34 -2.01
N ILE A 47 -1.45 11.48 -1.17
CA ILE A 47 -1.77 11.48 0.27
C ILE A 47 -1.26 12.76 0.94
N ALA A 48 -0.05 13.20 0.62
CA ALA A 48 0.50 14.45 1.12
C ALA A 48 -0.34 15.66 0.70
N PHE A 49 -0.87 15.64 -0.53
CA PHE A 49 -1.76 16.68 -1.02
C PHE A 49 -3.07 16.71 -0.23
N VAL A 50 -3.69 15.55 0.01
CA VAL A 50 -4.92 15.43 0.83
C VAL A 50 -4.70 15.98 2.24
N ILE A 51 -3.61 15.60 2.90
CA ILE A 51 -3.26 16.09 4.24
C ILE A 51 -2.97 17.60 4.22
N TRP A 52 -2.26 18.08 3.21
CA TRP A 52 -1.95 19.50 3.08
C TRP A 52 -3.19 20.36 2.88
N VAL A 53 -4.14 19.92 2.05
CA VAL A 53 -5.47 20.55 1.92
C VAL A 53 -6.19 20.53 3.25
N GLY A 54 -6.16 19.41 3.99
CA GLY A 54 -6.69 19.33 5.35
C GLY A 54 -6.07 20.39 6.27
N CYS A 55 -4.75 20.50 6.33
CA CYS A 55 -4.07 21.53 7.12
C CYS A 55 -4.51 22.95 6.72
N PHE A 56 -4.65 23.21 5.41
CA PHE A 56 -5.08 24.50 4.87
C PHE A 56 -6.52 24.84 5.27
N MET A 57 -7.45 23.87 5.19
CA MET A 57 -8.87 24.06 5.56
C MET A 57 -9.06 24.48 7.02
N PHE A 58 -8.20 24.00 7.93
CA PHE A 58 -8.22 24.38 9.33
C PHE A 58 -7.32 25.60 9.65
N GLY A 59 -6.82 26.30 8.62
CA GLY A 59 -6.06 27.54 8.76
C GLY A 59 -4.61 27.37 9.21
N TYR A 60 -4.01 26.19 9.06
CA TYR A 60 -2.65 25.90 9.51
C TYR A 60 -1.61 26.04 8.40
N ARG A 61 -0.54 26.77 8.72
CA ARG A 61 0.61 27.00 7.82
C ARG A 61 1.60 25.85 7.93
N VAL A 62 1.26 24.71 7.34
CA VAL A 62 2.19 23.58 7.11
C VAL A 62 2.55 23.58 5.62
N THR A 63 3.83 23.47 5.30
CA THR A 63 4.26 23.44 3.89
C THR A 63 3.99 22.06 3.29
N TYR A 64 3.74 22.00 1.98
CA TYR A 64 3.53 20.73 1.28
C TYR A 64 4.73 19.78 1.46
N ALA A 65 5.96 20.30 1.43
CA ALA A 65 7.17 19.51 1.66
C ALA A 65 7.21 18.86 3.05
N GLN A 66 6.71 19.54 4.09
CA GLN A 66 6.58 18.97 5.44
C GLN A 66 5.55 17.84 5.46
N CYS A 67 4.37 18.05 4.86
CA CYS A 67 3.36 17.00 4.74
C CYS A 67 3.90 15.78 3.97
N TRP A 68 4.61 16.01 2.88
CA TRP A 68 5.19 14.95 2.06
C TRP A 68 6.25 14.15 2.81
N GLY A 69 7.12 14.81 3.57
CA GLY A 69 8.09 14.14 4.46
C GLY A 69 7.42 13.30 5.55
N VAL A 70 6.34 13.81 6.15
CA VAL A 70 5.54 13.06 7.14
C VAL A 70 4.92 11.82 6.51
N VAL A 71 4.31 11.95 5.32
CA VAL A 71 3.67 10.82 4.63
C VAL A 71 4.69 9.75 4.27
N ILE A 72 5.84 10.13 3.70
CA ILE A 72 6.92 9.17 3.40
C ILE A 72 7.37 8.45 4.68
N GLY A 73 7.62 9.20 5.75
CA GLY A 73 8.05 8.63 7.03
C GLY A 73 7.01 7.68 7.63
N ALA A 74 5.74 8.05 7.58
CA ALA A 74 4.64 7.22 8.08
C ALA A 74 4.44 5.97 7.23
N GLU A 75 4.64 6.04 5.91
CA GLU A 75 4.43 4.91 5.00
C GLU A 75 5.36 3.73 5.28
N PHE A 76 6.51 3.97 5.92
CA PHE A 76 7.43 2.90 6.28
C PHE A 76 6.79 1.80 7.14
N ILE A 77 5.71 2.12 7.86
CA ILE A 77 4.94 1.15 8.64
C ILE A 77 4.41 0.00 7.79
N PHE A 78 4.06 0.24 6.52
CA PHE A 78 3.52 -0.77 5.61
C PHE A 78 4.59 -1.74 5.08
N LEU A 79 5.89 -1.48 5.30
CA LEU A 79 6.92 -2.47 5.02
C LEU A 79 6.89 -3.63 6.02
N ILE A 80 6.46 -3.39 7.27
CA ILE A 80 6.42 -4.41 8.31
C ILE A 80 5.52 -5.60 7.94
N PRO A 81 4.23 -5.41 7.57
CA PRO A 81 3.38 -6.54 7.17
C PRO A 81 3.93 -7.28 5.95
N GLU A 82 4.54 -6.57 5.01
CA GLU A 82 5.12 -7.19 3.81
C GLU A 82 6.33 -8.06 4.16
N LEU A 83 7.19 -7.60 5.08
CA LEU A 83 8.30 -8.39 5.61
C LEU A 83 7.82 -9.61 6.39
N LEU A 84 6.80 -9.45 7.25
CA LEU A 84 6.21 -10.56 8.00
C LEU A 84 5.61 -11.61 7.05
N LYS A 85 4.95 -11.17 5.98
CA LYS A 85 4.43 -12.04 4.93
C LYS A 85 5.54 -12.83 4.24
N ILE A 86 6.64 -12.18 3.87
CA ILE A 86 7.80 -12.84 3.27
C ILE A 86 8.41 -13.86 4.23
N LEU A 87 8.65 -13.48 5.49
CA LEU A 87 9.21 -14.38 6.51
C LEU A 87 8.32 -15.60 6.76
N TRP A 88 7.00 -15.41 6.82
CA TRP A 88 6.05 -16.49 7.02
C TRP A 88 6.12 -17.54 5.90
N PHE A 89 6.10 -17.10 4.64
CA PHE A 89 6.18 -18.01 3.50
C PHE A 89 7.61 -18.53 3.22
N LEU A 90 8.63 -17.92 3.81
CA LEU A 90 9.99 -18.42 3.71
C LEU A 90 10.27 -19.54 4.73
N PHE A 91 9.78 -19.39 5.96
CA PHE A 91 10.15 -20.27 7.07
C PHE A 91 9.03 -21.21 7.56
N VAL A 92 7.77 -20.84 7.41
CA VAL A 92 6.64 -21.60 7.99
C VAL A 92 5.92 -22.42 6.93
N VAL A 93 5.61 -21.81 5.79
CA VAL A 93 4.92 -22.47 4.67
C VAL A 93 5.72 -22.27 3.39
N PRO A 94 6.76 -23.10 3.14
CA PRO A 94 7.65 -22.94 1.99
C PRO A 94 6.99 -23.27 0.63
N ASP A 95 5.85 -23.98 0.62
CA ASP A 95 5.13 -24.37 -0.60
C ASP A 95 3.68 -23.83 -0.67
N PRO A 96 3.47 -22.50 -0.67
CA PRO A 96 2.14 -21.91 -0.68
C PRO A 96 1.56 -21.86 -2.10
N ARG A 97 0.26 -22.16 -2.25
CA ARG A 97 -0.42 -21.93 -3.52
C ARG A 97 -0.58 -20.43 -3.76
N TYR A 98 -0.76 -20.03 -5.02
CA TYR A 98 -0.95 -18.63 -5.39
C TYR A 98 -2.12 -17.96 -4.62
N SER A 99 -3.21 -18.70 -4.40
CA SER A 99 -4.35 -18.28 -3.60
C SER A 99 -3.98 -17.97 -2.15
N ASP A 100 -3.06 -18.74 -1.57
CA ASP A 100 -2.69 -18.67 -0.16
C ASP A 100 -1.82 -17.42 0.10
N ILE A 101 -0.92 -17.10 -0.83
CA ILE A 101 -0.15 -15.84 -0.81
C ILE A 101 -1.08 -14.64 -0.98
N GLY A 102 -2.06 -14.74 -1.88
CA GLY A 102 -3.06 -13.70 -2.10
C GLY A 102 -3.99 -13.50 -0.89
N ALA A 103 -4.27 -14.53 -0.11
CA ALA A 103 -5.14 -14.46 1.06
C ALA A 103 -4.43 -13.91 2.31
N PHE A 104 -3.12 -14.09 2.40
CA PHE A 104 -2.36 -13.77 3.61
C PHE A 104 -2.02 -12.28 3.70
N TYR A 105 -2.71 -11.59 4.61
CA TYR A 105 -2.43 -10.21 5.01
C TYR A 105 -2.29 -10.18 6.54
N PRO A 106 -1.06 -10.09 7.07
CA PRO A 106 -0.83 -10.10 8.52
C PRO A 106 -1.61 -8.99 9.22
N LEU A 107 -2.30 -9.33 10.33
CA LEU A 107 -3.00 -8.37 11.19
C LEU A 107 -4.06 -7.50 10.47
N SER A 108 -4.61 -8.02 9.37
CA SER A 108 -5.76 -7.47 8.65
C SER A 108 -7.06 -8.08 9.15
N LEU A 109 -8.17 -7.35 9.02
CA LEU A 109 -9.51 -7.89 9.28
C LEU A 109 -9.84 -9.13 8.44
N MET A 110 -9.15 -9.34 7.31
CA MET A 110 -9.32 -10.53 6.48
C MET A 110 -9.04 -11.84 7.23
N HIS A 111 -8.28 -11.82 8.34
CA HIS A 111 -8.01 -13.02 9.14
C HIS A 111 -9.24 -13.56 9.89
N PHE A 112 -10.24 -12.72 10.15
CA PHE A 112 -11.46 -13.11 10.88
C PHE A 112 -12.53 -13.74 9.98
N PHE A 113 -12.31 -13.77 8.67
CA PHE A 113 -13.28 -14.26 7.69
C PHE A 113 -12.66 -15.36 6.84
N ASP A 114 -13.47 -16.34 6.43
CA ASP A 114 -12.98 -17.39 5.54
C ASP A 114 -12.81 -16.85 4.11
N TYR A 115 -11.57 -16.83 3.63
CA TYR A 115 -11.17 -16.33 2.31
C TYR A 115 -12.03 -16.85 1.16
N TYR A 116 -12.43 -18.12 1.22
CA TYR A 116 -13.20 -18.77 0.15
C TYR A 116 -14.68 -18.41 0.16
N SER A 117 -15.19 -17.95 1.31
CA SER A 117 -16.59 -17.55 1.49
C SER A 117 -16.83 -16.06 1.21
N ILE A 118 -15.78 -15.25 1.21
CA ILE A 118 -15.87 -13.78 1.04
C ILE A 118 -16.10 -13.45 -0.44
N ASN A 119 -17.14 -12.67 -0.71
CA ASN A 119 -17.32 -12.07 -2.03
C ASN A 119 -16.12 -11.16 -2.36
N LYS A 120 -15.56 -11.30 -3.57
CA LYS A 120 -14.40 -10.55 -4.08
C LYS A 120 -14.46 -9.04 -3.81
N LYS A 121 -15.65 -8.43 -3.80
CA LYS A 121 -15.84 -7.00 -3.50
C LYS A 121 -15.37 -6.59 -2.10
N TRP A 122 -15.49 -7.48 -1.12
CA TRP A 122 -15.11 -7.25 0.27
C TRP A 122 -13.65 -7.60 0.55
N ALA A 123 -13.00 -8.35 -0.34
CA ALA A 123 -11.62 -8.75 -0.14
C ALA A 123 -10.68 -7.56 -0.02
N TYR A 124 -10.82 -6.53 -0.88
CA TYR A 124 -9.96 -5.35 -0.84
C TYR A 124 -10.17 -4.48 0.42
N PRO A 125 -11.39 -4.08 0.80
CA PRO A 125 -11.62 -3.32 2.04
C PRO A 125 -11.15 -4.05 3.29
N LEU A 126 -11.41 -5.36 3.41
CA LEU A 126 -11.00 -6.14 4.57
C LEU A 126 -9.47 -6.21 4.68
N ARG A 127 -8.75 -6.27 3.55
CA ARG A 127 -7.28 -6.19 3.50
C ARG A 127 -6.76 -4.81 3.90
N ALA A 128 -7.39 -3.76 3.36
CA ALA A 128 -7.01 -2.38 3.63
C ALA A 128 -7.22 -2.01 5.11
N LEU A 129 -8.27 -2.54 5.74
CA LEU A 129 -8.50 -2.40 7.17
C LEU A 129 -7.59 -3.38 7.94
N ASN A 130 -6.45 -2.87 8.39
CA ASN A 130 -5.46 -3.61 9.15
C ASN A 130 -4.89 -2.79 10.30
N LEU A 131 -4.19 -3.45 11.23
CA LEU A 131 -3.59 -2.77 12.38
C LEU A 131 -2.55 -1.71 11.98
N PHE A 132 -1.81 -1.94 10.89
CA PHE A 132 -0.79 -1.00 10.41
C PHE A 132 -1.41 0.29 9.85
N GLU A 133 -2.63 0.22 9.30
CA GLU A 133 -3.42 1.38 8.89
C GLU A 133 -3.80 2.24 10.10
N ILE A 134 -4.20 1.61 11.22
CA ILE A 134 -4.47 2.32 12.47
C ILE A 134 -3.20 3.01 12.97
N ILE A 135 -2.07 2.29 13.01
CA ILE A 135 -0.77 2.85 13.40
C ILE A 135 -0.37 4.00 12.47
N TYR A 136 -0.63 3.88 11.17
CA TYR A 136 -0.38 4.92 10.17
C TYR A 136 -1.12 6.22 10.52
N TRP A 137 -2.38 6.15 10.95
CA TRP A 137 -3.12 7.35 11.38
C TRP A 137 -2.45 8.04 12.57
N PHE A 138 -1.97 7.28 13.57
CA PHE A 138 -1.22 7.84 14.69
C PHE A 138 0.10 8.49 14.25
N LEU A 139 0.82 7.87 13.31
CA LEU A 139 2.06 8.44 12.76
C LEU A 139 1.81 9.73 11.99
N LEU A 140 0.75 9.80 11.18
CA LEU A 140 0.35 11.03 10.49
C LEU A 140 0.02 12.14 11.48
N VAL A 141 -0.78 11.85 12.51
CA VAL A 141 -1.11 12.83 13.55
C VAL A 141 0.15 13.30 14.28
N ALA A 142 1.05 12.40 14.65
CA ALA A 142 2.29 12.75 15.33
C ALA A 142 3.20 13.63 14.45
N GLY A 143 3.35 13.27 13.16
CA GLY A 143 4.15 14.02 12.21
C GLY A 143 3.59 15.42 11.93
N ILE A 144 2.28 15.54 11.69
CA ILE A 144 1.65 16.85 11.48
C ILE A 144 1.68 17.69 12.76
N HIS A 145 1.49 17.08 13.93
CA HIS A 145 1.58 17.78 15.21
C HIS A 145 2.96 18.41 15.44
N HIS A 146 4.03 17.69 15.05
CA HIS A 146 5.40 18.20 15.13
C HIS A 146 5.60 19.52 14.36
N TYR A 147 5.06 19.61 13.14
CA TYR A 147 5.17 20.81 12.30
C TYR A 147 4.14 21.89 12.62
N ALA A 148 2.91 21.51 12.94
CA ALA A 148 1.84 22.46 13.27
C ALA A 148 2.07 23.17 14.62
N ARG A 149 2.74 22.51 15.59
CA ARG A 149 2.95 23.01 16.97
C ARG A 149 1.65 23.48 17.65
N LYS A 150 0.55 22.73 17.44
CA LYS A 150 -0.79 23.03 17.98
C LYS A 150 -1.32 21.91 18.84
N GLU A 151 -2.44 22.18 19.51
CA GLU A 151 -3.17 21.18 20.29
C GLU A 151 -3.40 19.90 19.47
N LYS A 152 -3.05 18.75 20.07
CA LYS A 152 -3.19 17.43 19.44
C LYS A 152 -4.62 17.17 18.98
N LYS A 153 -5.63 17.70 19.69
CA LYS A 153 -7.05 17.55 19.34
C LYS A 153 -7.35 18.05 17.93
N VAL A 154 -6.85 19.22 17.54
CA VAL A 154 -7.15 19.77 16.21
C VAL A 154 -6.41 18.99 15.11
N VAL A 155 -5.18 18.54 15.39
CA VAL A 155 -4.43 17.71 14.43
C VAL A 155 -5.14 16.39 14.15
N TRP A 156 -5.73 15.78 15.18
CA TRP A 156 -6.61 14.62 15.00
C TRP A 156 -7.78 14.92 14.06
N PHE A 157 -8.47 16.05 14.25
CA PHE A 157 -9.56 16.45 13.34
C PHE A 157 -9.08 16.65 11.90
N ILE A 158 -7.90 17.24 11.69
CA ILE A 158 -7.32 17.40 10.35
C ILE A 158 -7.15 16.04 9.68
N VAL A 159 -6.47 15.09 10.34
CA VAL A 159 -6.17 13.77 9.77
C VAL A 159 -7.46 12.97 9.55
N LEU A 160 -8.40 13.04 10.48
CA LEU A 160 -9.69 12.34 10.37
C LEU A 160 -10.55 12.89 9.22
N ALA A 161 -10.67 14.21 9.10
CA ALA A 161 -11.52 14.84 8.10
C ALA A 161 -10.91 14.83 6.68
N SER A 162 -9.58 14.75 6.57
CA SER A 162 -8.90 14.67 5.28
C SER A 162 -8.65 13.22 4.87
N TYR A 163 -7.64 12.59 5.45
CA TYR A 163 -7.18 11.27 5.03
C TYR A 163 -8.17 10.16 5.37
N VAL A 164 -8.57 10.04 6.64
CA VAL A 164 -9.38 8.90 7.09
C VAL A 164 -10.76 8.91 6.42
N LEU A 165 -11.40 10.07 6.32
CA LEU A 165 -12.66 10.22 5.60
C LEU A 165 -12.53 9.79 4.13
N ILE A 166 -11.53 10.30 3.40
CA ILE A 166 -11.33 9.95 2.00
C ILE A 166 -11.00 8.46 1.83
N PHE A 167 -10.22 7.89 2.75
CA PHE A 167 -9.94 6.45 2.78
C PHE A 167 -11.21 5.62 2.88
N PHE A 168 -12.11 5.94 3.82
CA PHE A 168 -13.38 5.22 3.94
C PHE A 168 -14.31 5.44 2.75
N LEU A 169 -14.35 6.65 2.18
CA LEU A 169 -15.10 6.92 0.95
C LEU A 169 -14.58 6.10 -0.22
N TRP A 170 -13.27 5.95 -0.35
CA TRP A 170 -12.63 5.09 -1.36
C TRP A 170 -13.01 3.62 -1.17
N LEU A 171 -12.98 3.10 0.06
CA LEU A 171 -13.41 1.72 0.34
C LEU A 171 -14.88 1.50 0.01
N GLY A 172 -15.76 2.43 0.39
CA GLY A 172 -17.19 2.36 0.08
C GLY A 172 -17.44 2.40 -1.42
N PHE A 173 -16.79 3.31 -2.13
CA PHE A 173 -16.85 3.40 -3.59
C PHE A 173 -16.41 2.08 -4.24
N TYR A 174 -15.30 1.48 -3.78
CA TYR A 174 -14.81 0.21 -4.31
C TYR A 174 -15.85 -0.91 -4.18
N VAL A 175 -16.48 -1.06 -3.01
CA VAL A 175 -17.50 -2.09 -2.76
C VAL A 175 -18.75 -1.90 -3.62
N ILE A 176 -19.11 -0.65 -3.93
CA ILE A 176 -20.30 -0.34 -4.75
C ILE A 176 -20.03 -0.63 -6.23
N VAL A 177 -18.84 -0.28 -6.72
CA VAL A 177 -18.50 -0.40 -8.15
C VAL A 177 -18.16 -1.83 -8.53
N TYR A 178 -17.40 -2.55 -7.69
CA TYR A 178 -17.04 -3.93 -7.96
C TYR A 178 -18.15 -4.88 -7.49
N LYS A 179 -18.84 -5.51 -8.45
CA LYS A 179 -19.89 -6.50 -8.20
C LYS A 179 -19.33 -7.92 -8.13
#